data_AF-A0A4V3XE75-F1
#
_entry.id   AF-A0A4V3XE75-F1
#
_cell.length_a   1.000
_cell.length_b   1.000
_cell.length_c   1.000
_cell.angle_alpha   90.00
_cell.angle_beta   90.00
_cell.angle_gamma   90.00
#
_symmetry.space_group_name_H-M   'P 1'
#
loop_
_entity.id
_entity.type
_entity.pdbx_description
1 polymer ?
#
loop_
_entity_poly.entity_id
_entity_poly.type
_entity_poly.pdbx_seq_one_letter_code
_entity_poly.pdbx_strand_id
1 'polypeptide(L)'
;MFSYYGLAAGCILSVVNYLILGFAFPVDGFYEHSFEIWLACTVVFPGAGNLGFTLLEYRIGHRDLLASFLENITWVPFFFFFFGGLPIHLSQALLAHLFSYNITWGATKKEVERSNFFIEVPRILRRFWLALSLSTLVIIAMVILATPLPPPAWRIPGYDWAVILPLAIVAGSHILYPIVLNPWLMIFSY
;
A
#
# COMPACT_ATOMS: atom_id res chain seq x y z
N MET A 1 13.74 4.17 -13.25
CA MET A 1 12.75 3.36 -14.01
C MET A 1 12.44 2.02 -13.34
N PHE A 2 13.42 1.25 -12.85
CA PHE A 2 13.18 -0.07 -12.22
C PHE A 2 12.26 -0.04 -10.99
N SER A 3 12.24 1.05 -10.22
CA SER A 3 11.40 1.19 -9.01
C SER A 3 9.90 1.06 -9.28
N TYR A 4 9.40 1.50 -10.46
CA TYR A 4 7.98 1.40 -10.79
C TYR A 4 7.55 -0.04 -11.12
N TYR A 5 8.41 -0.83 -11.76
CA TYR A 5 8.16 -2.25 -12.00
C TYR A 5 8.16 -3.03 -10.68
N GLY A 6 9.09 -2.73 -9.77
CA GLY A 6 9.11 -3.31 -8.43
C GLY A 6 7.83 -3.01 -7.64
N LEU A 7 7.42 -1.74 -7.62
CA LEU A 7 6.17 -1.33 -6.97
C LEU A 7 4.94 -2.00 -7.60
N ALA A 8 4.86 -2.07 -8.93
CA ALA A 8 3.75 -2.73 -9.62
C ALA A 8 3.69 -4.24 -9.36
N ALA A 9 4.84 -4.91 -9.24
CA ALA A 9 4.90 -6.33 -8.93
C ALA A 9 4.57 -6.62 -7.45
N GLY A 10 4.71 -5.63 -6.56
CA GLY A 10 4.62 -5.81 -5.11
C GLY A 10 3.33 -6.49 -4.64
N CYS A 11 2.18 -6.16 -5.24
CA CYS A 11 0.90 -6.80 -4.88
C CYS A 11 0.87 -8.29 -5.22
N ILE A 12 1.28 -8.66 -6.44
CA ILE A 12 1.28 -10.05 -6.91
C ILE A 12 2.32 -10.86 -6.13
N LEU A 13 3.52 -10.30 -5.95
CA LEU A 13 4.58 -10.95 -5.19
C LEU A 13 4.19 -11.17 -3.73
N SER A 14 3.43 -10.27 -3.12
CA SER A 14 2.93 -10.46 -1.75
C SER A 14 1.93 -11.63 -1.66
N VAL A 15 1.05 -11.80 -2.66
CA VAL A 15 0.13 -12.94 -2.72
C VAL A 15 0.89 -14.25 -2.91
N VAL A 16 1.83 -14.28 -3.86
CA VAL A 16 2.67 -15.45 -4.11
C VAL A 16 3.45 -15.82 -2.85
N ASN A 17 4.05 -14.84 -2.20
CA ASN A 17 4.81 -15.04 -0.97
C ASN A 17 3.96 -15.62 0.16
N TYR A 18 2.75 -15.08 0.35
CA TYR A 18 1.80 -15.58 1.34
C TYR A 18 1.43 -17.05 1.11
N LEU A 19 1.20 -17.45 -0.14
CA LEU A 19 0.88 -18.84 -0.47
C LEU A 19 2.09 -19.78 -0.35
N ILE A 20 3.27 -19.35 -0.82
CA ILE A 20 4.49 -20.16 -0.76
C ILE A 20 4.87 -20.46 0.69
N LEU A 21 4.96 -19.42 1.52
CA LEU A 21 5.32 -19.60 2.91
C LEU A 21 4.19 -20.21 3.74
N GLY A 22 2.94 -19.79 3.49
CA GLY A 22 1.79 -20.27 4.25
C GLY A 22 1.52 -21.75 4.04
N PHE A 23 1.77 -22.28 2.84
CA PHE A 23 1.69 -23.72 2.57
C PHE A 23 3.00 -24.47 2.80
N ALA A 24 4.00 -23.80 3.41
CA ALA A 24 5.30 -24.37 3.72
C ALA A 24 5.97 -25.06 2.52
N PHE A 25 5.84 -24.49 1.32
CA PHE A 25 6.58 -24.97 0.16
C PHE A 25 8.09 -24.80 0.39
N PRO A 26 8.92 -25.71 -0.13
CA PRO A 26 10.36 -25.63 0.05
C PRO A 26 10.89 -24.35 -0.61
N VAL A 27 11.58 -23.53 0.18
CA VAL A 27 12.34 -22.37 -0.27
C VAL A 27 13.83 -22.67 -0.20
N ASP A 28 14.62 -22.02 -1.05
CA ASP A 28 16.07 -22.17 -1.02
C ASP A 28 16.69 -21.42 0.17
N GLY A 29 18.00 -21.59 0.35
CA GLY A 29 18.75 -20.89 1.41
C GLY A 29 19.01 -19.40 1.13
N PHE A 30 18.53 -18.86 0.01
CA PHE A 30 18.67 -17.45 -0.35
C PHE A 30 17.37 -16.66 -0.14
N TYR A 31 16.31 -17.33 0.29
CA TYR A 31 15.04 -16.69 0.59
C TYR A 31 15.13 -15.89 1.90
N GLU A 32 14.98 -14.57 1.79
CA GLU A 32 14.88 -13.69 2.95
C GLU A 32 13.42 -13.54 3.39
N HIS A 33 13.16 -13.54 4.70
CA HIS A 33 11.81 -13.44 5.22
C HIS A 33 11.17 -12.08 4.92
N SER A 34 10.01 -12.11 4.24
CA SER A 34 9.34 -10.88 3.77
C SER A 34 8.96 -9.90 4.89
N PHE A 35 8.67 -10.38 6.10
CA PHE A 35 8.41 -9.50 7.24
C PHE A 35 9.66 -8.71 7.67
N GLU A 36 10.82 -9.35 7.67
CA GLU A 36 12.09 -8.72 8.05
C GLU A 36 12.49 -7.65 7.03
N ILE A 37 12.37 -7.98 5.73
CA ILE A 37 12.55 -7.01 4.65
C ILE A 37 11.56 -5.86 4.80
N TRP A 38 10.28 -6.15 5.05
CA TRP A 38 9.27 -5.11 5.22
C TRP A 38 9.59 -4.20 6.41
N LEU A 39 10.01 -4.76 7.55
CA LEU A 39 10.38 -4.01 8.75
C LEU A 39 11.60 -3.13 8.48
N ALA A 40 12.65 -3.68 7.87
CA ALA A 40 13.83 -2.93 7.46
C ALA A 40 13.43 -1.78 6.52
N CYS A 41 12.61 -2.08 5.51
CA CYS A 41 12.21 -1.10 4.52
C CYS A 41 11.32 0.02 5.08
N THR A 42 10.44 -0.31 6.04
CA THR A 42 9.41 0.61 6.56
C THR A 42 9.89 1.39 7.78
N VAL A 43 10.86 0.88 8.53
CA VAL A 43 11.39 1.55 9.72
C VAL A 43 12.72 2.24 9.41
N VAL A 44 13.66 1.53 8.78
CA VAL A 44 15.03 2.03 8.62
C VAL A 44 15.09 3.17 7.61
N PHE A 45 14.52 3.00 6.41
CA PHE A 45 14.60 4.05 5.38
C PHE A 45 13.75 5.28 5.73
N PRO A 46 12.49 5.16 6.18
CA PRO A 46 11.75 6.33 6.64
C PRO A 46 12.39 6.97 7.87
N GLY A 47 12.89 6.19 8.83
CA GLY A 47 13.56 6.72 10.02
C GLY A 47 14.82 7.52 9.68
N ALA A 48 15.77 6.88 8.99
CA ALA A 48 17.02 7.53 8.59
C ALA A 48 16.78 8.67 7.60
N GLY A 49 15.85 8.51 6.66
CA GLY A 49 15.49 9.53 5.67
C GLY A 49 14.89 10.79 6.31
N ASN A 50 13.91 10.63 7.20
CA ASN A 50 13.31 11.78 7.90
C ASN A 50 14.30 12.44 8.87
N LEU A 51 15.16 11.67 9.53
CA LEU A 51 16.22 12.22 10.37
C LEU A 51 17.21 13.04 9.54
N GLY A 52 17.68 12.50 8.40
CA GLY A 52 18.57 13.21 7.49
C GLY A 52 17.96 14.50 6.94
N PHE A 53 16.68 14.45 6.54
CA PHE A 53 15.97 15.63 6.02
C PHE A 53 15.73 16.67 7.10
N THR A 54 15.37 16.26 8.32
CA THR A 54 15.25 17.14 9.49
C THR A 54 16.57 17.88 9.79
N LEU A 55 17.70 17.17 9.74
CA LEU A 55 19.02 17.78 9.94
C LEU A 55 19.38 18.76 8.81
N LEU A 56 19.00 18.45 7.57
CA LEU A 56 19.21 19.33 6.43
C LEU A 56 18.43 20.64 6.60
N GLU A 57 17.13 20.58 6.91
CA GLU A 57 16.28 21.76 7.11
C GLU A 57 16.80 22.67 8.23
N TYR A 58 17.22 22.06 9.34
CA TYR A 58 17.87 22.79 10.43
C TYR A 58 19.18 23.42 9.97
N ARG A 59 20.01 22.69 9.21
CA ARG A 59 21.34 23.15 8.78
C ARG A 59 21.29 24.36 7.83
N ILE A 60 20.28 24.41 6.97
CA ILE A 60 20.07 25.53 6.03
C ILE A 60 19.26 26.67 6.65
N GLY A 61 18.88 26.56 7.93
CA GLY A 61 18.11 27.59 8.65
C GLY A 61 16.68 27.74 8.17
N HIS A 62 16.09 26.70 7.55
CA HIS A 62 14.71 26.76 7.07
C HIS A 62 13.70 26.74 8.23
N ARG A 63 13.98 25.93 9.26
CA ARG A 63 13.12 25.72 10.42
C ARG A 63 13.91 25.15 11.60
N ASP A 64 13.39 25.34 12.82
CA ASP A 64 13.97 24.76 14.04
C ASP A 64 13.93 23.22 14.04
N LEU A 65 14.91 22.59 14.68
CA LEU A 65 15.12 21.13 14.64
C LEU A 65 13.86 20.33 15.04
N LEU A 66 13.21 20.70 16.14
CA LEU A 66 12.02 19.98 16.63
C LEU A 66 10.81 20.22 15.73
N ALA A 67 10.65 21.43 15.19
CA ALA A 67 9.54 21.74 14.30
C ALA A 67 9.69 21.00 12.96
N SER A 68 10.90 20.95 12.40
CA SER A 68 11.22 20.11 11.24
C SER A 68 10.96 18.63 11.49
N PHE A 69 11.41 18.10 12.64
CA PHE A 69 11.20 16.70 12.98
C PHE A 69 9.72 16.31 13.02
N LEU A 70 8.90 17.12 13.70
CA LEU A 70 7.46 16.87 13.83
C LEU A 70 6.74 16.94 12.48
N GLU A 71 7.10 17.91 11.65
CA GLU A 71 6.51 18.03 10.31
C GLU A 71 6.87 16.81 9.44
N ASN A 72 8.13 16.40 9.45
CA ASN A 72 8.61 15.25 8.67
C ASN A 72 7.92 13.94 9.08
N ILE A 73 7.78 13.68 10.39
CA ILE A 73 7.03 12.50 10.87
C ILE A 73 5.55 12.55 10.51
N THR A 74 4.93 13.74 10.49
CA THR A 74 3.52 13.89 10.14
C THR A 74 3.22 13.38 8.74
N TRP A 75 4.19 13.43 7.82
CA TRP A 75 4.04 12.94 6.45
C TRP A 75 4.15 11.41 6.30
N VAL A 76 4.78 10.71 7.26
CA VAL A 76 5.05 9.27 7.15
C VAL A 76 3.77 8.44 6.94
N PRO A 77 2.67 8.64 7.69
CA PRO A 77 1.42 7.90 7.47
C PRO A 77 0.84 8.11 6.07
N PHE A 78 0.91 9.34 5.53
CA PHE A 78 0.40 9.65 4.19
C PHE A 78 1.22 8.92 3.13
N PHE A 79 2.55 8.95 3.23
CA PHE A 79 3.43 8.21 2.33
C PHE A 79 3.25 6.69 2.44
N PHE A 80 3.01 6.17 3.65
CA PHE A 80 2.75 4.75 3.87
C PHE A 80 1.52 4.28 3.08
N PHE A 81 0.38 4.92 3.25
CA PHE A 81 -0.83 4.57 2.49
C PHE A 81 -0.69 4.87 1.01
N PHE A 82 -0.04 5.98 0.64
CA PHE A 82 0.21 6.35 -0.74
C PHE A 82 0.99 5.26 -1.48
N PHE A 83 2.21 4.94 -1.03
CA PHE A 83 3.04 3.95 -1.69
C PHE A 83 2.50 2.52 -1.54
N GLY A 84 1.84 2.20 -0.42
CA GLY A 84 1.20 0.91 -0.23
C GLY A 84 -0.03 0.67 -1.11
N GLY A 85 -0.76 1.72 -1.49
CA GLY A 85 -1.97 1.66 -2.31
C GLY A 85 -1.77 1.88 -3.81
N LEU A 86 -0.56 2.24 -4.25
CA LEU A 86 -0.20 2.41 -5.66
C LEU A 86 -0.02 1.12 -6.50
N PRO A 87 0.45 -0.03 -5.97
CA PRO A 87 0.84 -1.19 -6.76
C PRO A 87 -0.16 -1.62 -7.83
N ILE A 88 -1.43 -1.85 -7.49
CA ILE A 88 -2.46 -2.30 -8.45
C ILE A 88 -2.60 -1.30 -9.60
N HIS A 89 -2.59 0.00 -9.32
CA HIS A 89 -2.71 1.05 -10.34
C HIS A 89 -1.51 1.08 -11.28
N LEU A 90 -0.30 0.88 -10.74
CA LEU A 90 0.90 0.75 -11.54
C LEU A 90 0.88 -0.53 -12.40
N SER A 91 0.40 -1.66 -11.86
CA SER A 91 0.22 -2.89 -12.64
C SER A 91 -0.74 -2.67 -13.80
N GLN A 92 -1.87 -1.97 -13.59
CA GLN A 92 -2.81 -1.64 -14.66
C GLN A 92 -2.15 -0.83 -15.78
N ALA A 93 -1.39 0.21 -15.43
CA ALA A 93 -0.69 1.04 -16.42
C ALA A 93 0.39 0.25 -17.20
N LEU A 94 1.18 -0.57 -16.49
CA LEU A 94 2.23 -1.38 -17.11
C LEU A 94 1.67 -2.49 -17.99
N LEU A 95 0.62 -3.20 -17.55
CA LEU A 95 -0.03 -4.23 -18.36
C LEU A 95 -0.71 -3.62 -19.59
N ALA A 96 -1.36 -2.47 -19.44
CA ALA A 96 -1.93 -1.75 -20.58
C ALA A 96 -0.86 -1.39 -21.60
N HIS A 97 0.29 -0.89 -21.14
CA HIS A 97 1.43 -0.61 -22.01
C HIS A 97 1.99 -1.88 -22.68
N LEU A 98 2.13 -2.99 -21.92
CA LEU A 98 2.67 -4.26 -22.43
C LEU A 98 1.80 -4.87 -23.53
N PHE A 99 0.48 -4.79 -23.38
CA PHE A 99 -0.49 -5.35 -24.32
C PHE A 99 -0.99 -4.34 -25.36
N SER A 100 -0.37 -3.16 -25.44
CA SER A 100 -0.79 -2.07 -26.33
C SER A 100 -2.27 -1.68 -26.16
N TYR A 101 -2.81 -1.84 -24.95
CA TYR A 101 -4.15 -1.37 -24.60
C TYR A 101 -4.13 0.16 -24.49
N ASN A 102 -5.02 0.81 -25.24
CA ASN A 102 -5.03 2.26 -25.33
C ASN A 102 -5.47 2.89 -24.01
N ILE A 103 -4.52 3.48 -23.29
CA ILE A 103 -4.76 4.32 -22.12
C ILE A 103 -4.34 5.75 -22.44
N THR A 104 -5.07 6.71 -21.88
CA THR A 104 -4.73 8.13 -21.99
C THR A 104 -4.34 8.66 -20.63
N TRP A 105 -3.32 9.51 -20.61
CA TRP A 105 -2.91 10.23 -19.41
C TRP A 105 -3.73 11.50 -19.31
N GLY A 106 -4.60 11.58 -18.29
CA GLY A 106 -5.36 12.79 -18.02
C GLY A 106 -4.48 13.90 -17.45
N ALA A 107 -4.78 15.16 -17.77
CA ALA A 107 -4.17 16.30 -17.11
C ALA A 107 -4.74 16.45 -15.69
N THR A 108 -3.87 16.75 -14.71
CA THR A 108 -4.30 17.05 -13.34
C THR A 108 -5.20 18.29 -13.35
N LYS A 109 -6.42 18.17 -12.80
CA LYS A 109 -7.30 19.33 -12.59
C LYS A 109 -6.60 20.32 -11.67
N LYS A 110 -6.41 21.57 -12.13
CA LYS A 110 -5.74 22.63 -11.37
C LYS A 110 -6.64 23.24 -10.29
N GLU A 111 -7.94 23.30 -10.55
CA GLU A 111 -8.90 23.83 -9.60
C GLU A 111 -9.53 22.72 -8.77
N VAL A 112 -9.57 22.96 -7.46
CA VAL A 112 -10.22 22.07 -6.51
C VAL A 112 -11.72 22.37 -6.53
N GLU A 113 -12.47 21.49 -7.14
CA GLU A 113 -13.93 21.51 -7.06
C GLU A 113 -14.36 21.17 -5.62
N ARG A 114 -15.21 22.00 -5.02
CA ARG A 114 -15.80 21.69 -3.70
C ARG A 114 -16.58 20.37 -3.79
N SER A 115 -16.35 19.50 -2.83
CA SER A 115 -17.03 18.20 -2.70
C SER A 115 -17.52 18.01 -1.26
N ASN A 116 -18.16 16.88 -0.99
CA ASN A 116 -18.58 16.48 0.35
C ASN A 116 -18.55 14.94 0.46
N PHE A 117 -18.77 14.43 1.67
CA PHE A 117 -18.79 12.99 1.94
C PHE A 117 -19.72 12.20 0.99
N PHE A 118 -20.94 12.70 0.76
CA PHE A 118 -21.95 12.00 -0.03
C PHE A 118 -21.63 11.95 -1.53
N ILE A 119 -20.86 12.92 -2.05
CA ILE A 119 -20.38 12.93 -3.44
C ILE A 119 -19.13 12.05 -3.59
N GLU A 120 -18.21 12.12 -2.63
CA GLU A 120 -16.93 11.42 -2.72
C GLU A 120 -17.06 9.90 -2.53
N VAL A 121 -17.89 9.41 -1.63
CA VAL A 121 -18.01 7.95 -1.40
C VAL A 121 -18.40 7.19 -2.68
N PRO A 122 -19.48 7.55 -3.41
CA PRO A 122 -19.81 6.90 -4.68
C PRO A 122 -18.76 7.11 -5.77
N ARG A 123 -18.01 8.21 -5.73
CA ARG A 123 -16.92 8.50 -6.67
C ARG A 123 -15.72 7.59 -6.40
N ILE A 124 -15.35 7.37 -5.13
CA ILE A 124 -14.31 6.44 -4.71
C ILE A 124 -14.68 5.02 -5.14
N LEU A 125 -15.88 4.56 -4.81
CA LEU A 125 -16.31 3.19 -5.14
C LEU A 125 -16.26 2.93 -6.65
N ARG A 126 -16.65 3.90 -7.48
CA ARG A 126 -16.59 3.78 -8.95
C ARG A 126 -15.17 3.86 -9.49
N ARG A 127 -14.34 4.77 -8.96
CA ARG A 127 -12.98 4.99 -9.48
C ARG A 127 -12.01 3.90 -9.07
N PHE A 128 -12.13 3.40 -7.84
CA PHE A 128 -11.22 2.42 -7.23
C PHE A 128 -11.82 1.01 -7.17
N TRP A 129 -12.93 0.76 -7.89
CA TRP A 129 -13.68 -0.51 -7.81
C TRP A 129 -12.79 -1.75 -7.96
N LEU A 130 -11.79 -1.71 -8.85
CA LEU A 130 -10.90 -2.85 -9.10
C LEU A 130 -9.94 -3.07 -7.92
N ALA A 131 -9.31 -2.02 -7.41
CA ALA A 131 -8.42 -2.12 -6.25
C ALA A 131 -9.20 -2.56 -5.00
N LEU A 132 -10.40 -2.02 -4.78
CA LEU A 132 -11.28 -2.38 -3.67
C LEU A 132 -11.75 -3.83 -3.76
N SER A 133 -12.19 -4.28 -4.95
CA SER A 133 -12.68 -5.64 -5.12
C SER A 133 -11.57 -6.68 -4.97
N LEU A 134 -10.42 -6.48 -5.63
CA LEU A 134 -9.28 -7.40 -5.52
C LEU A 134 -8.75 -7.47 -4.08
N SER A 135 -8.58 -6.33 -3.41
CA SER A 135 -8.05 -6.31 -2.04
C SER A 135 -9.04 -6.93 -1.05
N THR A 136 -10.34 -6.70 -1.23
CA THR A 136 -11.37 -7.34 -0.41
C THR A 136 -11.38 -8.86 -0.62
N LEU A 137 -11.24 -9.32 -1.88
CA LEU A 137 -11.16 -10.75 -2.19
C LEU A 137 -9.92 -11.40 -1.58
N VAL A 138 -8.77 -10.72 -1.61
CA VAL A 138 -7.55 -11.18 -0.94
C VAL A 138 -7.76 -11.32 0.56
N ILE A 139 -8.35 -10.31 1.22
CA ILE A 139 -8.65 -10.37 2.66
C ILE A 139 -9.60 -11.53 2.97
N ILE A 140 -10.67 -11.70 2.20
CA ILE A 140 -11.60 -12.83 2.37
C ILE A 140 -10.87 -14.16 2.23
N ALA A 141 -10.01 -14.31 1.21
CA ALA A 141 -9.22 -15.53 1.02
C ALA A 141 -8.28 -15.79 2.21
N MET A 142 -7.60 -14.76 2.72
CA MET A 142 -6.75 -14.89 3.91
C MET A 142 -7.55 -15.34 5.13
N VAL A 143 -8.73 -14.75 5.37
CA VAL A 143 -9.63 -15.14 6.46
C VAL A 143 -10.08 -16.58 6.32
N ILE A 144 -10.50 -17.01 5.13
CA ILE A 144 -10.90 -18.41 4.88
C ILE A 144 -9.74 -19.36 5.19
N LEU A 145 -8.54 -19.07 4.69
CA LEU A 145 -7.35 -19.91 4.90
C LEU A 145 -6.91 -19.96 6.37
N ALA A 146 -7.22 -18.92 7.16
CA ALA A 146 -6.97 -18.90 8.60
C ALA A 146 -8.02 -19.66 9.44
N THR A 147 -9.12 -20.10 8.82
CA THR A 147 -10.20 -20.82 9.53
C THR A 147 -10.10 -22.35 9.35
N PRO A 148 -10.89 -23.14 10.10
CA PRO A 148 -11.00 -24.58 9.88
C PRO A 148 -11.71 -25.00 8.58
N LEU A 149 -12.23 -24.07 7.77
CA LEU A 149 -13.01 -24.38 6.55
C LEU A 149 -12.22 -25.22 5.53
N PRO A 150 -10.95 -24.92 5.20
CA PRO A 150 -10.16 -25.76 4.30
C PRO A 150 -9.65 -27.03 4.99
N PRO A 151 -9.23 -28.06 4.24
CA PRO A 151 -8.49 -29.20 4.79
C PRO A 151 -7.20 -28.75 5.49
N PRO A 152 -6.68 -29.48 6.49
CA PRO A 152 -5.50 -29.08 7.25
C PRO A 152 -4.28 -28.65 6.42
N ALA A 153 -4.05 -29.27 5.26
CA ALA A 153 -2.93 -28.94 4.37
C ALA A 153 -3.05 -27.58 3.65
N TRP A 154 -4.25 -26.99 3.61
CA TRP A 154 -4.54 -25.72 2.93
C TRP A 154 -4.88 -24.61 3.94
N ARG A 155 -4.48 -24.77 5.20
CA ARG A 155 -4.68 -23.76 6.23
C ARG A 155 -3.42 -22.94 6.40
N ILE A 156 -3.61 -21.65 6.64
CA ILE A 156 -2.55 -20.72 7.06
C ILE A 156 -3.01 -20.13 8.39
N PRO A 157 -2.69 -20.81 9.50
CA PRO A 157 -3.19 -20.42 10.82
C PRO A 157 -2.83 -18.99 11.21
N GLY A 158 -3.70 -18.34 11.98
CA GLY A 158 -3.50 -16.95 12.41
C GLY A 158 -2.25 -16.69 13.26
N TYR A 159 -1.64 -17.73 13.85
CA TYR A 159 -0.38 -17.60 14.56
C TYR A 159 0.83 -17.38 13.62
N ASP A 160 0.69 -17.65 12.31
CA ASP A 160 1.70 -17.38 11.28
C ASP A 160 1.62 -15.91 10.82
N TRP A 161 1.53 -15.00 11.79
CA TRP A 161 1.31 -13.57 11.58
C TRP A 161 2.38 -12.93 10.69
N ALA A 162 3.63 -13.43 10.73
CA ALA A 162 4.73 -12.91 9.91
C ALA A 162 4.50 -13.14 8.40
N VAL A 163 3.75 -14.18 8.03
CA VAL A 163 3.35 -14.45 6.65
C VAL A 163 2.12 -13.62 6.27
N ILE A 164 1.18 -13.48 7.20
CA ILE A 164 -0.10 -12.75 7.02
C ILE A 164 0.12 -11.24 6.87
N LEU A 165 0.94 -10.65 7.73
CA LEU A 165 1.03 -9.20 7.90
C LEU A 165 1.44 -8.45 6.61
N PRO A 166 2.47 -8.86 5.85
CA PRO A 166 2.86 -8.14 4.63
C PRO A 166 1.71 -8.05 3.61
N LEU A 167 1.00 -9.16 3.36
CA LEU A 167 -0.12 -9.18 2.43
C LEU A 167 -1.31 -8.37 2.98
N ALA A 168 -1.59 -8.47 4.28
CA ALA A 168 -2.65 -7.67 4.92
C ALA A 168 -2.39 -6.17 4.80
N ILE A 169 -1.13 -5.73 4.95
CA ILE A 169 -0.74 -4.33 4.77
C ILE A 169 -0.94 -3.88 3.32
N VAL A 170 -0.56 -4.70 2.35
CA VAL A 170 -0.75 -4.38 0.93
C VAL A 170 -2.24 -4.26 0.61
N ALA A 171 -3.05 -5.26 0.95
CA ALA A 171 -4.49 -5.22 0.69
C ALA A 171 -5.19 -4.09 1.45
N GLY A 172 -4.84 -3.90 2.73
CA GLY A 172 -5.36 -2.82 3.57
C GLY A 172 -4.99 -1.44 3.03
N SER A 173 -3.77 -1.25 2.54
CA SER A 173 -3.34 0.03 1.96
C SER A 173 -4.11 0.37 0.69
N HIS A 174 -4.42 -0.59 -0.17
CA HIS A 174 -5.26 -0.33 -1.35
C HIS A 174 -6.70 0.06 -0.99
N ILE A 175 -7.24 -0.48 0.11
CA ILE A 175 -8.57 -0.11 0.62
C ILE A 175 -8.54 1.27 1.29
N LEU A 176 -7.53 1.54 2.10
CA LEU A 176 -7.41 2.76 2.88
C LEU A 176 -6.89 3.95 2.09
N TYR A 177 -6.10 3.74 1.04
CA TYR A 177 -5.55 4.78 0.17
C TYR A 177 -6.58 5.85 -0.26
N PRO A 178 -7.71 5.50 -0.89
CA PRO A 178 -8.67 6.51 -1.35
C PRO A 178 -9.53 7.10 -0.22
N ILE A 179 -9.44 6.54 1.00
CA ILE A 179 -10.20 6.96 2.18
C ILE A 179 -9.36 7.93 3.01
N VAL A 180 -8.20 7.46 3.49
CA VAL A 180 -7.31 8.22 4.38
C VAL A 180 -6.75 9.47 3.70
N LEU A 181 -6.49 9.41 2.38
CA LEU A 181 -5.92 10.52 1.64
C LEU A 181 -6.96 11.48 1.05
N ASN A 182 -8.26 11.29 1.34
CA ASN A 182 -9.32 12.15 0.83
C ASN A 182 -9.88 13.10 1.91
N PRO A 183 -9.51 14.40 1.90
CA PRO A 183 -9.92 15.34 2.94
C PRO A 183 -11.43 15.64 2.95
N TRP A 184 -12.13 15.44 1.82
CA TRP A 184 -13.56 15.72 1.69
C TRP A 184 -14.45 14.74 2.45
N LEU A 185 -13.92 13.57 2.84
CA LEU A 185 -14.65 12.60 3.64
C LEU A 185 -14.92 13.08 5.08
N MET A 186 -14.29 14.18 5.51
CA MET A 186 -14.57 14.81 6.80
C MET A 186 -15.63 15.92 6.72
N ILE A 187 -16.12 16.26 5.52
CA ILE A 187 -17.06 17.36 5.29
C ILE A 187 -18.46 16.81 5.00
N PHE A 188 -19.37 16.93 5.97
CA PHE A 188 -20.76 16.46 5.92
C PHE A 188 -21.75 17.61 5.64
N SER A 189 -21.45 18.46 4.66
CA SER A 189 -22.35 19.54 4.22
C SER A 189 -23.13 19.13 2.95
N TYR A 190 -24.40 19.54 2.86
CA TYR A 190 -25.27 19.31 1.70
C TYR A 190 -25.13 20.40 0.64
#